data_AF-A0A1B6CUV3-F1
#
_entry.id   AF-A0A1B6CUV3-F1
#
_cell.length_a   1.000
_cell.length_b   1.000
_cell.length_c   1.000
_cell.angle_alpha   90.00
_cell.angle_beta   90.00
_cell.angle_gamma   90.00
#
_symmetry.space_group_name_H-M   'P 1'
#
loop_
_entity.id
_entity.type
_entity.pdbx_description
1 polymer ?
#
loop_
_entity_poly.entity_id
_entity_poly.type
_entity_poly.pdbx_seq_one_letter_code
_entity_poly.pdbx_strand_id
1 'polypeptide(L)'
;MNSPAGLEYIVQHKEYTRQLANILLSRNNSVKLQVFELLCALCMFSSKGHSLALDALNHFKQICHGRRYRFDLVMSELRTADTVAYQTTLMAFINCLILGQQEVSQRNNLRNELFSVGLEQILKELRNIDEDALQIQIQVFENEQQKDEEELEPLSHQSLFDILIRKVINTPHSHSLQYVLLNLTQMDTSSHETDKVWEILEEVTSLNFKKNLSNRYFKCSLQTRECGTQTMNGRLGRRFTAPSSNSVGVQSDVNQI
;
A
#
# COMPACT_ATOMS: atom_id res chain seq x y z
N MET A 1 -3.11 25.21 18.39
CA MET A 1 -1.96 24.40 18.86
C MET A 1 -0.81 24.52 17.86
N ASN A 2 -0.43 25.77 17.54
CA ASN A 2 0.50 26.05 16.42
C ASN A 2 1.89 26.42 16.95
N SER A 3 2.22 25.98 18.16
CA SER A 3 3.57 26.11 18.71
C SER A 3 4.32 24.78 18.52
N PRO A 4 5.61 24.81 18.16
CA PRO A 4 6.42 23.59 18.04
C PRO A 4 6.37 22.72 19.31
N ALA A 5 6.34 23.33 20.49
CA ALA A 5 6.21 22.63 21.77
C ALA A 5 4.89 21.84 21.90
N GLY A 6 3.78 22.37 21.37
CA GLY A 6 2.49 21.69 21.38
C GLY A 6 2.45 20.50 20.42
N LEU A 7 3.02 20.66 19.21
CA LEU A 7 3.12 19.56 18.25
C LEU A 7 4.02 18.44 18.76
N GLU A 8 5.17 18.79 19.34
CA GLU A 8 6.08 17.83 19.98
C GLU A 8 5.38 17.02 21.07
N TYR A 9 4.61 17.68 21.94
CA TYR A 9 3.84 17.00 22.98
C TYR A 9 2.84 16.00 22.41
N ILE A 10 2.11 16.36 21.35
CA ILE A 10 1.14 15.46 20.68
C ILE A 10 1.86 14.27 20.06
N VAL A 11 2.99 14.50 19.38
CA VAL A 11 3.81 13.46 18.75
C VAL A 11 4.36 12.46 19.77
N GLN A 12 4.61 12.91 21.01
CA GLN A 12 5.03 12.04 22.11
C GLN A 12 3.89 11.17 22.67
N HIS A 13 2.63 11.56 22.48
CA HIS A 13 1.47 10.90 23.08
C HIS A 13 0.47 10.44 22.01
N LYS A 14 0.69 9.24 21.45
CA LYS A 14 -0.13 8.65 20.36
C LYS A 14 -1.65 8.62 20.60
N GLU A 15 -2.09 8.60 21.85
CA GLU A 15 -3.52 8.57 22.20
C GLU A 15 -4.24 9.86 21.77
N TYR A 16 -3.53 11.00 21.68
CA TYR A 16 -4.13 12.26 21.23
C TYR A 16 -4.57 12.18 19.77
N THR A 17 -3.78 11.61 18.87
CA THR A 17 -4.19 11.43 17.46
C THR A 17 -5.40 10.51 17.30
N ARG A 18 -5.61 9.57 18.23
CA ARG A 18 -6.83 8.74 18.26
C ARG A 18 -8.03 9.51 18.80
N GLN A 19 -7.83 10.39 19.78
CA GLN A 19 -8.87 11.32 20.21
C GLN A 19 -9.26 12.27 19.07
N LEU A 20 -8.31 12.77 18.30
CA LEU A 20 -8.58 13.55 17.08
C LEU A 20 -9.41 12.76 16.08
N ALA A 21 -9.10 11.48 15.87
CA ALA A 21 -9.91 10.60 15.04
C ALA A 21 -11.36 10.47 15.57
N ASN A 22 -11.56 10.34 16.89
CA ASN A 22 -12.91 10.34 17.47
C ASN A 22 -13.65 11.66 17.23
N ILE A 23 -12.96 12.80 17.25
CA ILE A 23 -13.56 14.11 16.98
C ILE A 23 -14.06 14.22 15.53
N LEU A 24 -13.45 13.49 14.58
CA LEU A 24 -13.90 13.44 13.19
C LEU A 24 -15.31 12.83 13.02
N LEU A 25 -15.87 12.20 14.06
CA LEU A 25 -17.28 11.76 14.10
C LEU A 25 -18.28 12.91 14.29
N SER A 26 -17.79 14.11 14.64
CA SER A 26 -18.63 15.30 14.79
C SER A 26 -19.42 15.59 13.51
N ARG A 27 -20.60 16.19 13.64
CA ARG A 27 -21.36 16.69 12.47
C ARG A 27 -20.93 18.10 12.04
N ASN A 28 -20.06 18.74 12.82
CA ASN A 28 -19.63 20.11 12.56
C ASN A 28 -18.38 20.12 11.66
N ASN A 29 -18.55 20.59 10.42
CA ASN A 29 -17.48 20.66 9.43
C ASN A 29 -16.35 21.59 9.86
N SER A 30 -16.62 22.68 10.58
CA SER A 30 -15.59 23.58 11.12
C SER A 30 -14.69 22.90 12.14
N VAL A 31 -15.24 21.99 12.95
CA VAL A 31 -14.44 21.21 13.91
C VAL A 31 -13.58 20.20 13.15
N LYS A 32 -14.13 19.50 12.16
CA LYS A 32 -13.36 18.57 11.34
C LYS A 32 -12.24 19.27 10.58
N LEU A 33 -12.51 20.44 10.00
CA LEU A 33 -11.52 21.30 9.34
C LEU A 33 -10.31 21.52 10.25
N GLN A 34 -10.53 21.99 11.47
CA GLN A 34 -9.46 22.24 12.45
C GLN A 34 -8.68 20.97 12.81
N VAL A 35 -9.36 19.81 12.89
CA VAL A 35 -8.69 18.53 13.11
C VAL A 35 -7.79 18.18 11.92
N PHE A 36 -8.27 18.34 10.68
CA PHE A 36 -7.45 18.08 9.49
C PHE A 36 -6.28 19.05 9.36
N GLU A 37 -6.45 20.34 9.68
CA GLU A 37 -5.34 21.31 9.73
C GLU A 37 -4.27 20.88 10.72
N LEU A 38 -4.68 20.42 11.91
CA LEU A 38 -3.75 19.91 12.91
C LEU A 38 -3.05 18.63 12.44
N LEU A 39 -3.77 17.70 11.80
CA LEU A 39 -3.16 16.50 11.24
C LEU A 39 -2.16 16.84 10.13
N CYS A 40 -2.43 17.85 9.30
CA CYS A 40 -1.46 18.38 8.32
C CYS A 40 -0.21 18.91 9.03
N ALA A 41 -0.39 19.73 10.07
CA ALA A 41 0.72 20.28 10.84
C ALA A 41 1.58 19.17 11.45
N LEU A 42 0.98 18.10 11.97
CA LEU A 42 1.69 16.93 12.49
C LEU A 42 2.46 16.19 11.40
N CYS A 43 1.85 15.98 10.23
CA CYS A 43 2.51 15.36 9.08
C CYS A 43 3.76 16.13 8.64
N MET A 44 3.67 17.46 8.57
CA MET A 44 4.78 18.31 8.15
C MET A 44 5.84 18.49 9.24
N PHE A 45 5.47 18.36 10.52
CA PHE A 45 6.39 18.59 11.64
C PHE A 45 7.43 17.47 11.80
N SER A 46 7.04 16.20 11.64
CA SER A 46 7.98 15.09 11.76
C SER A 46 7.46 13.81 11.10
N SER A 47 8.38 12.89 10.76
CA SER A 47 8.02 11.54 10.28
C SER A 47 7.14 10.77 11.28
N LYS A 48 7.37 10.96 12.59
CA LYS A 48 6.52 10.39 13.63
C LYS A 48 5.12 11.00 13.60
N GLY A 49 4.98 12.31 13.48
CA GLY A 49 3.69 12.98 13.33
C GLY A 49 2.92 12.52 12.10
N HIS A 50 3.61 12.33 10.97
CA HIS A 50 3.04 11.74 9.75
C HIS A 50 2.50 10.33 9.98
N SER A 51 3.29 9.44 10.61
CA SER A 51 2.82 8.09 10.94
C SER A 51 1.61 8.09 11.88
N LEU A 52 1.54 9.03 12.82
CA LEU A 52 0.40 9.17 13.73
C LEU A 52 -0.86 9.67 13.01
N ALA A 53 -0.74 10.50 11.97
CA ALA A 53 -1.87 10.89 11.15
C ALA A 53 -2.44 9.70 10.35
N LEU A 54 -1.58 8.83 9.81
CA LEU A 54 -2.01 7.57 9.20
C LEU A 54 -2.63 6.60 10.23
N ASP A 55 -2.11 6.53 11.47
CA ASP A 55 -2.73 5.77 12.56
C ASP A 55 -4.12 6.31 12.92
N ALA A 56 -4.30 7.64 12.93
CA ALA A 56 -5.59 8.28 13.20
C ALA A 56 -6.66 7.84 12.17
N LEU A 57 -6.33 7.82 10.88
CA LEU A 57 -7.25 7.34 9.84
C LEU A 57 -7.55 5.83 9.98
N ASN A 58 -6.54 5.04 10.33
CA ASN A 58 -6.72 3.61 10.60
C ASN A 58 -7.62 3.37 11.82
N HIS A 59 -7.45 4.16 12.88
CA HIS A 59 -8.29 4.10 14.06
C HIS A 59 -9.72 4.51 13.74
N PHE A 60 -9.91 5.59 12.96
CA PHE A 60 -11.22 6.02 12.49
C PHE A 60 -11.96 4.91 11.73
N LYS A 61 -11.25 4.20 10.84
CA LYS A 61 -11.80 3.03 10.15
C LYS A 61 -12.27 1.95 11.13
N GLN A 62 -11.52 1.68 12.20
CA GLN A 62 -11.86 0.64 13.18
C GLN A 62 -13.11 0.98 14.01
N ILE A 63 -13.26 2.25 14.41
CA ILE A 63 -14.40 2.69 15.23
C ILE A 63 -15.68 2.90 14.39
N CYS A 64 -15.55 3.20 13.09
CA CYS A 64 -16.68 3.31 12.18
C CYS A 64 -17.04 1.95 11.59
N HIS A 65 -17.90 1.21 12.28
CA HIS A 65 -18.44 -0.06 11.79
C HIS A 65 -18.95 0.09 10.34
N GLY A 66 -18.30 -0.61 9.40
CA GLY A 66 -18.71 -0.65 7.99
C GLY A 66 -17.76 0.03 6.98
N ARG A 67 -16.74 0.79 7.42
CA ARG A 67 -15.74 1.34 6.48
C ARG A 67 -14.67 0.30 6.14
N ARG A 68 -14.43 0.09 4.85
CA ARG A 68 -13.48 -0.93 4.36
C ARG A 68 -12.07 -0.36 4.24
N TYR A 69 -11.94 0.92 3.89
CA TYR A 69 -10.67 1.57 3.61
C TYR A 69 -10.48 2.80 4.51
N ARG A 70 -9.24 3.09 4.91
CA ARG A 70 -8.95 4.20 5.84
C ARG A 70 -9.17 5.58 5.21
N PHE A 71 -9.06 5.66 3.89
CA PHE A 71 -9.30 6.88 3.13
C PHE A 71 -10.77 7.13 2.79
N ASP A 72 -11.68 6.19 3.09
CA ASP A 72 -13.12 6.40 2.87
C ASP A 72 -13.62 7.67 3.59
N LEU A 73 -13.05 8.00 4.76
CA LEU A 73 -13.38 9.24 5.47
C LEU A 73 -13.06 10.46 4.61
N VAL A 74 -11.80 10.59 4.18
CA VAL A 74 -11.33 11.75 3.42
C VAL A 74 -12.12 11.90 2.12
N MET A 75 -12.40 10.80 1.42
CA MET A 75 -13.21 10.83 0.19
C MET A 75 -14.67 11.24 0.44
N SER A 76 -15.25 10.80 1.55
CA SER A 76 -16.59 11.21 1.96
C SER A 76 -16.64 12.71 2.23
N GLU A 77 -15.70 13.20 3.03
CA GLU A 77 -15.63 14.61 3.40
C GLU A 77 -15.35 15.51 2.19
N LEU A 78 -14.48 15.10 1.26
CA LEU A 78 -14.20 15.86 0.04
C LEU A 78 -15.45 16.06 -0.83
N ARG A 79 -16.31 15.03 -0.93
CA ARG A 79 -17.57 15.10 -1.70
C ARG A 79 -18.65 15.92 -1.01
N THR A 80 -18.69 15.91 0.33
CA THR A 80 -19.76 16.55 1.12
C THR A 80 -19.35 17.86 1.76
N ALA A 81 -18.12 18.33 1.52
CA ALA A 81 -17.63 19.59 2.06
C ALA A 81 -18.54 20.74 1.62
N ASP A 82 -18.90 21.59 2.58
CA ASP A 82 -19.78 22.75 2.39
C ASP A 82 -19.04 24.01 1.91
N THR A 83 -17.71 24.01 2.01
CA THR A 83 -16.85 25.15 1.73
C THR A 83 -15.63 24.71 0.94
N VAL A 84 -15.20 25.57 0.01
CA VAL A 84 -13.97 25.32 -0.78
C VAL A 84 -12.73 25.34 0.10
N ALA A 85 -12.73 26.13 1.19
CA ALA A 85 -11.69 26.09 2.21
C ALA A 85 -11.55 24.68 2.83
N TYR A 86 -12.65 24.00 3.12
CA TYR A 86 -12.59 22.63 3.65
C TYR A 86 -12.09 21.63 2.60
N GLN A 87 -12.52 21.75 1.35
CA GLN A 87 -11.97 20.95 0.24
C GLN A 87 -10.46 21.17 0.08
N THR A 88 -10.00 22.42 0.18
CA THR A 88 -8.59 22.80 0.11
C THR A 88 -7.77 22.16 1.22
N THR A 89 -8.26 22.21 2.47
CA THR A 89 -7.59 21.57 3.63
C THR A 89 -7.53 20.06 3.47
N LEU A 90 -8.60 19.41 2.98
CA LEU A 90 -8.62 17.98 2.73
C LEU A 90 -7.65 17.58 1.61
N MET A 91 -7.55 18.38 0.55
CA MET A 91 -6.59 18.16 -0.53
C MET A 91 -5.15 18.37 -0.06
N ALA A 92 -4.90 19.41 0.75
CA ALA A 92 -3.62 19.64 1.41
C ALA A 92 -3.24 18.48 2.35
N PHE A 93 -4.22 17.91 3.06
CA PHE A 93 -4.00 16.74 3.90
C PHE A 93 -3.58 15.51 3.08
N ILE A 94 -4.23 15.26 1.93
CA ILE A 94 -3.80 14.21 1.00
C ILE A 94 -2.34 14.43 0.57
N ASN A 95 -1.99 15.65 0.18
CA ASN A 95 -0.61 15.99 -0.19
C ASN A 95 0.37 15.75 0.96
N CYS A 96 0.04 16.16 2.19
CA CYS A 96 0.87 15.91 3.37
C CYS A 96 1.11 14.42 3.61
N LEU A 97 0.09 13.57 3.40
CA LEU A 97 0.22 12.13 3.58
C LEU A 97 1.10 11.48 2.51
N ILE A 98 0.97 11.91 1.25
CA ILE A 98 1.77 11.36 0.15
C ILE A 98 3.22 11.84 0.27
N LEU A 99 3.43 13.16 0.30
CA LEU A 99 4.76 13.77 0.28
C LEU A 99 5.54 13.57 1.59
N GLY A 100 4.88 13.15 2.67
CA GLY A 100 5.57 12.71 3.88
C GLY A 100 6.30 11.38 3.75
N GLN A 101 6.06 10.59 2.68
CA GLN A 101 6.83 9.38 2.37
C GLN A 101 8.07 9.71 1.54
N GLN A 102 9.22 9.17 1.95
CA GLN A 102 10.51 9.41 1.31
C GLN A 102 10.67 8.61 0.00
N GLU A 103 10.17 7.37 -0.01
CA GLU A 103 10.32 6.47 -1.16
C GLU A 103 9.20 6.66 -2.18
N VAL A 104 9.55 6.79 -3.46
CA VAL A 104 8.60 6.85 -4.60
C VAL A 104 7.59 5.69 -4.54
N SER A 105 8.07 4.49 -4.23
CA SER A 105 7.23 3.30 -4.11
C SER A 105 6.15 3.44 -3.03
N GLN A 106 6.47 4.06 -1.90
CA GLN A 106 5.53 4.31 -0.81
C GLN A 106 4.54 5.41 -1.16
N ARG A 107 4.99 6.49 -1.81
CA ARG A 107 4.12 7.55 -2.35
C ARG A 107 3.09 6.97 -3.32
N ASN A 108 3.55 6.13 -4.26
CA ASN A 108 2.67 5.45 -5.23
C ASN A 108 1.71 4.47 -4.57
N ASN A 109 2.11 3.73 -3.55
CA ASN A 109 1.19 2.87 -2.80
C ASN A 109 0.05 3.67 -2.14
N LEU A 110 0.35 4.84 -1.57
CA LEU A 110 -0.69 5.73 -1.00
C LEU A 110 -1.61 6.30 -2.09
N ARG A 111 -1.05 6.79 -3.21
CA ARG A 111 -1.86 7.26 -4.35
C ARG A 111 -2.79 6.17 -4.86
N ASN A 112 -2.30 4.95 -5.01
CA ASN A 112 -3.09 3.81 -5.46
C ASN A 112 -4.25 3.52 -4.50
N GLU A 113 -4.00 3.52 -3.19
CA GLU A 113 -5.05 3.34 -2.19
C GLU A 113 -6.11 4.45 -2.28
N LEU A 114 -5.72 5.70 -2.48
CA LEU A 114 -6.64 6.84 -2.67
C LEU A 114 -7.46 6.72 -3.98
N PHE A 115 -6.82 6.33 -5.08
CA PHE A 115 -7.52 6.10 -6.35
C PHE A 115 -8.53 4.95 -6.23
N SER A 116 -8.20 3.90 -5.47
CA SER A 116 -9.08 2.75 -5.23
C SER A 116 -10.39 3.11 -4.51
N VAL A 117 -10.42 4.23 -3.78
CA VAL A 117 -11.61 4.77 -3.09
C VAL A 117 -12.26 5.95 -3.83
N GLY A 118 -11.82 6.22 -5.07
CA GLY A 118 -12.47 7.14 -5.99
C GLY A 118 -11.92 8.57 -5.99
N LEU A 119 -10.65 8.79 -5.62
CA LEU A 119 -10.01 10.11 -5.71
C LEU A 119 -10.01 10.65 -7.15
N GLU A 120 -9.83 9.81 -8.16
CA GLU A 120 -9.73 10.24 -9.57
C GLU A 120 -10.99 10.99 -10.02
N GLN A 121 -12.17 10.48 -9.65
CA GLN A 121 -13.45 11.11 -9.98
C GLN A 121 -13.62 12.44 -9.25
N ILE A 122 -13.23 12.50 -7.96
CA ILE A 122 -13.29 13.72 -7.16
C ILE A 122 -12.36 14.80 -7.77
N LEU A 123 -11.14 14.44 -8.17
CA LEU A 123 -10.21 15.39 -8.79
C LEU A 123 -10.79 16.02 -10.07
N LYS A 124 -11.52 15.25 -10.89
CA LYS A 124 -12.20 15.79 -12.09
C LYS A 124 -13.24 16.84 -11.73
N GLU A 125 -13.94 16.67 -10.62
CA GLU A 125 -14.94 17.62 -10.12
C GLU A 125 -14.26 18.87 -9.54
N LEU A 126 -13.24 18.70 -8.69
CA LEU A 126 -12.52 19.79 -8.03
C LEU A 126 -11.77 20.71 -9.02
N ARG A 127 -11.29 20.20 -10.16
CA ARG A 127 -10.64 21.01 -11.20
C ARG A 127 -11.54 22.10 -11.79
N ASN A 128 -12.87 21.95 -11.70
CA ASN A 128 -13.80 22.94 -12.24
C ASN A 128 -14.09 24.09 -11.25
N ILE A 129 -13.53 24.05 -10.03
CA ILE A 129 -13.73 25.06 -9.00
C ILE A 129 -12.68 26.16 -9.16
N ASP A 130 -13.12 27.39 -9.40
CA ASP A 130 -12.25 28.55 -9.58
C ASP A 130 -11.80 29.15 -8.23
N GLU A 131 -10.90 28.43 -7.53
CA GLU A 131 -10.30 28.86 -6.28
C GLU A 131 -8.79 28.57 -6.27
N ASP A 132 -7.97 29.63 -6.25
CA ASP A 132 -6.52 29.55 -6.38
C ASP A 132 -5.87 28.59 -5.38
N ALA A 133 -6.27 28.68 -4.11
CA ALA A 133 -5.68 27.86 -3.05
C ALA A 133 -5.94 26.35 -3.28
N LEU A 134 -7.14 26.00 -3.76
CA LEU A 134 -7.48 24.62 -4.11
C LEU A 134 -6.71 24.17 -5.35
N GLN A 135 -6.66 25.00 -6.39
CA GLN A 135 -5.95 24.68 -7.63
C GLN A 135 -4.45 24.45 -7.38
N ILE A 136 -3.83 25.23 -6.49
CA ILE A 136 -2.44 25.00 -6.07
C ILE A 136 -2.28 23.60 -5.47
N GLN A 137 -3.20 23.15 -4.60
CA GLN A 137 -3.10 21.81 -4.00
C GLN A 137 -3.29 20.69 -5.03
N ILE A 138 -4.17 20.87 -6.00
CA ILE A 138 -4.35 19.92 -7.11
C ILE A 138 -3.07 19.87 -7.97
N GLN A 139 -2.51 21.03 -8.31
CA GLN A 139 -1.28 21.12 -9.10
C GLN A 139 -0.10 20.48 -8.39
N VAL A 140 0.03 20.65 -7.07
CA VAL A 140 1.05 19.97 -6.26
C VAL A 140 0.91 18.45 -6.37
N PHE A 141 -0.31 17.93 -6.23
CA PHE A 141 -0.55 16.49 -6.35
C PHE A 141 -0.14 15.96 -7.73
N GLU A 142 -0.55 16.63 -8.80
CA GLU A 142 -0.31 16.21 -10.19
C GLU A 142 1.17 16.32 -10.57
N ASN A 143 1.83 17.41 -10.22
CA ASN A 143 3.25 17.59 -10.50
C ASN A 143 4.11 16.54 -9.77
N GLU A 144 3.81 16.27 -8.50
CA GLU A 144 4.55 15.27 -7.74
C GLU A 144 4.24 13.84 -8.22
N GLN A 145 3.03 13.59 -8.72
CA GLN A 145 2.73 12.32 -9.39
C GLN A 145 3.57 12.17 -10.67
N GLN A 146 3.63 13.20 -11.51
CA GLN A 146 4.41 13.16 -12.74
C GLN A 146 5.90 12.95 -12.46
N LYS A 147 6.46 13.66 -11.48
CA LYS A 147 7.85 13.45 -11.04
C LYS A 147 8.11 12.02 -10.58
N ASP A 148 7.20 11.45 -9.80
CA ASP A 148 7.30 10.07 -9.33
C ASP A 148 7.21 9.05 -10.47
N GLU A 149 6.47 9.36 -11.53
CA GLU A 149 6.39 8.56 -12.76
C GLU A 149 7.66 8.67 -13.60
N GLU A 150 8.32 9.84 -13.61
CA GLU A 150 9.61 10.06 -14.28
C GLU A 150 10.79 9.45 -13.50
N GLU A 151 10.75 9.46 -12.16
CA GLU A 151 11.78 8.88 -11.28
C GLU A 151 11.72 7.35 -11.23
N LEU A 152 10.54 6.77 -11.46
CA LEU A 152 10.41 5.33 -11.66
C LEU A 152 11.22 4.93 -12.89
N GLU A 153 12.45 4.48 -12.67
CA GLU A 153 13.23 3.88 -13.75
C GLU A 153 12.40 2.80 -14.43
N PRO A 154 12.38 2.77 -15.78
CA PRO A 154 11.76 1.68 -16.50
C PRO A 154 12.34 0.38 -15.92
N LEU A 155 11.49 -0.45 -15.33
CA LEU A 155 11.91 -1.73 -14.79
C LEU A 155 12.74 -2.41 -15.88
N SER A 156 13.99 -2.78 -15.55
CA SER A 156 14.86 -3.43 -16.53
C SER A 156 14.13 -4.60 -17.17
N HIS A 157 14.40 -4.89 -18.44
CA HIS A 157 13.76 -6.03 -19.11
C HIS A 157 13.89 -7.31 -18.28
N GLN A 158 15.03 -7.52 -17.62
CA GLN A 158 15.26 -8.64 -16.71
C GLN A 158 14.31 -8.63 -15.51
N SER A 159 14.17 -7.50 -14.82
CA SER A 159 13.24 -7.38 -13.68
C SER A 159 11.78 -7.58 -14.11
N LEU A 160 11.38 -7.08 -15.28
CA LEU A 160 10.05 -7.33 -15.85
C LEU A 160 9.84 -8.81 -16.16
N PHE A 161 10.85 -9.47 -16.71
CA PHE A 161 10.84 -10.91 -16.97
C PHE A 161 10.70 -11.72 -15.68
N ASP A 162 11.46 -11.39 -14.63
CA ASP A 162 11.37 -12.08 -13.35
C ASP A 162 9.97 -11.94 -12.71
N ILE A 163 9.41 -10.73 -12.75
CA ILE A 163 8.05 -10.47 -12.27
C ILE A 163 7.02 -11.27 -13.08
N LEU A 164 7.15 -11.26 -14.42
CA LEU A 164 6.25 -11.95 -15.32
C LEU A 164 6.29 -13.47 -15.11
N ILE A 165 7.48 -14.06 -15.08
CA ILE A 165 7.70 -15.48 -14.81
C ILE A 165 7.11 -15.86 -13.45
N ARG A 166 7.41 -15.11 -12.38
CA ARG A 166 6.85 -15.38 -11.05
C ARG A 166 5.32 -15.36 -11.05
N LYS A 167 4.72 -14.48 -11.85
CA LYS A 167 3.26 -14.37 -11.96
C LYS A 167 2.63 -15.56 -12.69
N VAL A 168 3.31 -16.15 -13.68
CA VAL A 168 2.73 -17.20 -14.53
C VAL A 168 3.23 -18.61 -14.23
N ILE A 169 4.36 -18.81 -13.56
CA ILE A 169 5.07 -20.09 -13.46
C ILE A 169 4.20 -21.25 -12.94
N ASN A 170 3.25 -20.97 -12.04
CA ASN A 170 2.32 -21.95 -11.47
C ASN A 170 0.91 -21.88 -12.09
N THR A 171 0.80 -21.36 -13.31
CA THR A 171 -0.46 -21.24 -14.05
C THR A 171 -0.33 -21.94 -15.40
N PRO A 172 -1.45 -22.35 -16.04
CA PRO A 172 -1.40 -22.87 -17.41
C PRO A 172 -0.84 -21.86 -18.43
N HIS A 173 -0.71 -20.57 -18.06
CA HIS A 173 -0.17 -19.52 -18.90
C HIS A 173 1.37 -19.52 -18.94
N SER A 174 2.04 -20.29 -18.04
CA SER A 174 3.49 -20.48 -18.07
C SER A 174 3.95 -21.02 -19.42
N HIS A 175 3.25 -22.03 -19.94
CA HIS A 175 3.55 -22.63 -21.22
C HIS A 175 3.24 -21.69 -22.39
N SER A 176 2.14 -20.94 -22.30
CA SER A 176 1.81 -19.90 -23.29
C SER A 176 2.89 -18.82 -23.36
N LEU A 177 3.40 -18.36 -22.20
CA LEU A 177 4.48 -17.40 -22.14
C LEU A 177 5.76 -17.97 -22.78
N GLN A 178 6.15 -19.20 -22.43
CA GLN A 178 7.32 -19.85 -23.01
C GLN A 178 7.23 -19.93 -24.54
N TYR A 179 6.06 -20.31 -25.08
CA TYR A 179 5.83 -20.39 -26.51
C TYR A 179 5.94 -19.03 -27.20
N VAL A 180 5.34 -17.99 -26.60
CA VAL A 180 5.45 -16.61 -27.11
C VAL A 180 6.92 -16.16 -27.13
N LEU A 181 7.66 -16.32 -26.03
CA LEU A 181 9.07 -15.91 -25.97
C LEU A 181 9.96 -16.66 -26.96
N LEU A 182 9.71 -17.95 -27.14
CA LEU A 182 10.42 -18.75 -28.14
C LEU A 182 10.14 -18.27 -29.57
N ASN A 183 8.91 -17.85 -29.87
CA ASN A 183 8.60 -17.29 -31.19
C ASN A 183 9.23 -15.92 -31.38
N LEU A 184 9.16 -15.05 -30.37
CA LEU A 184 9.76 -13.71 -30.42
C LEU A 184 11.30 -13.76 -30.58
N THR A 185 11.97 -14.74 -29.96
CA THR A 185 13.43 -14.91 -30.09
C THR A 185 13.87 -15.43 -31.46
N GLN A 186 12.96 -16.06 -32.21
CA GLN A 186 13.24 -16.54 -33.57
C GLN A 186 13.00 -15.45 -34.63
N MET A 187 12.44 -14.30 -34.26
CA MET A 187 12.18 -13.22 -35.20
C MET A 187 13.47 -12.49 -35.58
N ASP A 188 13.64 -12.24 -36.88
CA ASP A 188 14.76 -11.45 -37.38
C ASP A 188 14.48 -9.97 -37.18
N THR A 189 15.29 -9.32 -36.33
CA THR A 189 15.19 -7.90 -36.00
C THR A 189 15.65 -6.96 -37.12
N SER A 190 16.19 -7.49 -38.21
CA SER A 190 16.62 -6.72 -39.37
C SER A 190 15.57 -6.59 -40.49
N SER A 191 14.45 -7.32 -40.39
CA SER A 191 13.36 -7.26 -41.37
C SER A 191 12.25 -6.26 -40.99
N HIS A 192 11.82 -5.46 -41.97
CA HIS A 192 10.69 -4.56 -41.86
C HIS A 192 9.33 -5.31 -41.67
N GLU A 193 9.24 -6.59 -42.04
CA GLU A 193 8.04 -7.38 -41.74
C GLU A 193 7.91 -7.69 -40.24
N THR A 194 9.03 -7.87 -39.56
CA THR A 194 9.11 -8.10 -38.10
C THR A 194 8.66 -6.85 -37.33
N ASP A 195 9.00 -5.65 -37.80
CA ASP A 195 8.61 -4.38 -37.17
C ASP A 195 7.07 -4.25 -37.06
N LYS A 196 6.34 -4.62 -38.11
CA LYS A 196 4.87 -4.60 -38.11
C LYS A 196 4.27 -5.57 -37.08
N VAL A 197 4.94 -6.70 -36.84
CA VAL A 197 4.51 -7.66 -35.82
C VAL A 197 4.71 -7.08 -34.42
N TRP A 198 5.82 -6.37 -34.19
CA TRP A 198 6.06 -5.66 -32.93
C TRP A 198 5.08 -4.51 -32.70
N GLU A 199 4.74 -3.73 -33.73
CA GLU A 199 3.70 -2.69 -33.64
C GLU A 199 2.34 -3.26 -33.21
N ILE A 200 1.92 -4.39 -33.81
CA ILE A 200 0.67 -5.07 -33.44
C ILE A 200 0.74 -5.62 -32.01
N LEU A 201 1.88 -6.20 -31.61
CA LEU A 201 2.08 -6.68 -30.24
C LEU A 201 1.98 -5.54 -29.21
N GLU A 202 2.57 -4.38 -29.53
CA GLU A 202 2.46 -3.18 -28.70
C GLU A 202 1.01 -2.68 -28.63
N GLU A 203 0.28 -2.66 -29.75
CA GLU A 203 -1.14 -2.28 -29.77
C GLU A 203 -1.99 -3.21 -28.90
N VAL A 204 -1.85 -4.53 -29.06
CA VAL A 204 -2.63 -5.53 -28.31
C VAL A 204 -2.31 -5.49 -26.81
N THR A 205 -1.04 -5.27 -26.45
CA THR A 205 -0.62 -5.18 -25.05
C THR A 205 -0.98 -3.84 -24.41
N SER A 206 -0.94 -2.74 -25.15
CA SER A 206 -1.31 -1.39 -24.67
C SER A 206 -2.80 -1.23 -24.42
N LEU A 207 -3.68 -1.89 -25.20
CA LEU A 207 -5.12 -1.97 -24.91
C LEU A 207 -5.41 -2.64 -23.55
N ASN A 208 -4.62 -3.66 -23.22
CA ASN A 208 -4.66 -4.30 -21.91
C ASN A 208 -4.03 -3.45 -20.81
N PHE A 209 -2.99 -2.67 -21.13
CA PHE A 209 -2.35 -1.74 -20.19
C PHE A 209 -3.28 -0.58 -19.82
N LYS A 210 -4.01 0.02 -20.78
CA LYS A 210 -4.99 1.10 -20.52
C LYS A 210 -6.17 0.63 -19.65
N LYS A 211 -6.70 -0.58 -19.89
CA LYS A 211 -7.65 -1.25 -18.97
C LYS A 211 -7.02 -1.58 -17.62
N ASN A 212 -5.73 -1.94 -17.60
CA ASN A 212 -5.01 -2.25 -16.37
C ASN A 212 -4.48 -1.02 -15.63
N LEU A 213 -4.41 0.17 -16.19
CA LEU A 213 -4.16 1.40 -15.42
C LEU A 213 -5.33 1.61 -14.45
N SER A 214 -6.58 1.41 -14.90
CA SER A 214 -7.74 1.36 -14.01
C SER A 214 -7.67 0.23 -12.96
N ASN A 215 -6.92 -0.86 -13.19
CA ASN A 215 -6.74 -1.97 -12.23
C ASN A 215 -5.41 -1.98 -11.46
N ARG A 216 -4.37 -1.26 -11.87
CA ARG A 216 -3.05 -1.20 -11.22
C ARG A 216 -3.14 -0.41 -9.92
N TYR A 217 -4.09 0.53 -9.84
CA TYR A 217 -4.51 1.17 -8.62
C TYR A 217 -5.05 0.19 -7.54
N PHE A 218 -5.27 -1.09 -7.87
CA PHE A 218 -5.86 -2.09 -6.96
C PHE A 218 -4.95 -3.25 -6.52
N LYS A 219 -3.67 -3.32 -6.92
CA LYS A 219 -2.87 -4.55 -6.69
C LYS A 219 -1.45 -4.38 -6.14
N CYS A 220 -1.17 -3.32 -5.38
CA CYS A 220 0.03 -3.25 -4.54
C CYS A 220 -0.32 -3.35 -3.05
N SER A 221 -0.98 -4.43 -2.65
CA SER A 221 -1.07 -4.84 -1.25
C SER A 221 -1.22 -6.35 -1.22
N LEU A 222 -0.11 -7.09 -1.20
CA LEU A 222 -0.02 -8.48 -0.74
C LEU A 222 1.45 -8.92 -0.87
N GLN A 223 2.21 -8.77 0.21
CA GLN A 223 3.01 -9.83 0.85
C GLN A 223 4.13 -9.21 1.70
N THR A 224 3.85 -9.07 2.99
CA THR A 224 4.88 -9.29 4.00
C THR A 224 4.31 -10.19 5.09
N ARG A 225 5.01 -11.31 5.31
CA ARG A 225 4.91 -12.30 6.40
C ARG A 225 3.76 -13.31 6.22
N GLU A 226 4.02 -14.61 6.32
CA GLU A 226 4.72 -15.29 7.41
C GLU A 226 5.78 -16.32 6.95
N CYS A 227 7.00 -16.21 7.49
CA CYS A 227 7.90 -17.35 7.66
C CYS A 227 7.49 -18.07 8.94
N GLY A 228 6.82 -19.22 8.81
CA GLY A 228 6.68 -20.21 9.86
C GLY A 228 7.51 -21.44 9.50
N THR A 229 8.74 -21.49 9.98
CA THR A 229 9.52 -22.73 9.98
C THR A 229 8.89 -23.72 10.97
N GLN A 230 8.35 -24.83 10.49
CA GLN A 230 8.18 -26.03 11.32
C GLN A 230 8.67 -27.26 10.53
N THR A 231 9.91 -27.61 10.84
CA THR A 231 10.52 -28.91 10.55
C THR A 231 9.75 -30.00 11.26
N MET A 232 9.25 -30.97 10.49
CA MET A 232 8.78 -32.26 10.99
C MET A 232 9.95 -33.03 11.60
N ASN A 233 9.85 -33.44 12.87
CA ASN A 233 10.53 -34.62 13.38
C ASN A 233 9.88 -35.14 14.68
N GLY A 234 9.32 -36.35 14.58
CA GLY A 234 9.56 -37.43 15.54
C GLY A 234 8.96 -37.32 16.95
N ARG A 235 7.76 -37.89 17.11
CA ARG A 235 7.22 -38.41 18.38
C ARG A 235 8.20 -39.37 19.06
N LEU A 236 8.40 -39.25 20.38
CA LEU A 236 8.12 -40.29 21.39
C LEU A 236 8.60 -39.84 22.79
N GLY A 237 7.66 -39.67 23.72
CA GLY A 237 7.94 -39.34 25.13
C GLY A 237 6.78 -39.69 26.05
N ARG A 238 6.89 -40.89 26.66
CA ARG A 238 6.33 -41.41 27.93
C ARG A 238 5.39 -40.47 28.73
N ARG A 239 4.30 -40.92 29.35
CA ARG A 239 4.23 -41.99 30.36
C ARG A 239 2.76 -42.26 30.71
N PHE A 240 2.31 -43.51 30.65
CA PHE A 240 1.14 -44.01 31.40
C PHE A 240 1.61 -45.04 32.43
N THR A 241 0.86 -45.12 33.52
CA THR A 241 1.12 -45.77 34.80
C THR A 241 1.19 -47.30 34.76
N ALA A 242 1.90 -47.86 35.76
CA ALA A 242 2.17 -49.27 36.07
C ALA A 242 0.89 -50.12 36.34
N PRO A 243 0.91 -51.47 36.57
CA PRO A 243 1.90 -52.20 37.39
C PRO A 243 2.29 -53.65 37.01
N SER A 244 3.29 -54.11 37.78
CA SER A 244 3.54 -55.46 38.32
C SER A 244 4.04 -56.61 37.43
N SER A 245 5.23 -57.09 37.83
CA SER A 245 5.56 -58.46 38.27
C SER A 245 6.65 -59.18 37.49
N ASN A 246 7.58 -59.73 38.29
CA ASN A 246 8.46 -60.88 38.04
C ASN A 246 9.58 -60.69 37.00
N SER A 247 10.81 -61.18 37.14
CA SER A 247 11.56 -61.90 38.19
C SER A 247 12.87 -62.33 37.52
N VAL A 248 13.99 -62.38 38.27
CA VAL A 248 15.24 -63.11 37.95
C VAL A 248 16.04 -62.53 36.75
N GLY A 249 17.28 -62.05 36.88
CA GLY A 249 18.42 -62.61 37.60
C GLY A 249 19.47 -62.96 36.53
N VAL A 250 20.67 -62.42 36.64
CA VAL A 250 21.98 -63.04 36.41
C VAL A 250 23.03 -61.94 36.28
N GLN A 251 24.07 -62.18 37.04
CA GLN A 251 25.21 -61.37 37.39
C GLN A 251 26.40 -61.91 36.59
N SER A 252 27.22 -61.03 36.03
CA SER A 252 28.66 -61.27 35.75
C SER A 252 29.21 -59.97 35.13
N ASP A 253 29.94 -59.16 35.87
CA ASP A 253 31.35 -59.31 36.29
C ASP A 253 32.35 -58.85 35.21
N VAL A 254 33.12 -57.84 35.62
CA VAL A 254 34.61 -57.80 35.58
C VAL A 254 35.32 -57.00 34.46
N ASN A 255 35.98 -55.94 34.96
CA ASN A 255 37.28 -55.31 34.62
C ASN A 255 37.48 -54.60 33.27
N GLN A 256 37.86 -53.30 33.26
CA GLN A 256 39.24 -52.75 33.40
C GLN A 256 40.20 -53.49 32.44
N ILE A 257 40.81 -52.85 31.44
CA ILE A 257 41.62 -51.62 31.41
C ILE A 257 41.45 -50.94 30.04
#